data_AF-A0A1J4J9W0-F1
#
_entry.id   AF-A0A1J4J9W0-F1
#
_cell.length_a   1.000
_cell.length_b   1.000
_cell.length_c   1.000
_cell.angle_alpha   90.00
_cell.angle_beta   90.00
_cell.angle_gamma   90.00
#
_symmetry.space_group_name_H-M   'P 1'
#
loop_
_entity.id
_entity.type
_entity.pdbx_description
1 polymer ?
#
loop_
_entity_poly.entity_id
_entity_poly.type
_entity_poly.pdbx_seq_one_letter_code
_entity_poly.pdbx_strand_id
1 'polypeptide(L)'
;MNSFLQTSDPEIAKIIKQAAEMRQQQPLPKINSCPRCGEIGHISSDCPNSVPSADEMQNSIEERIKKAVALAPETWENDDMGLFLPSHQNIIQEKRSWKDGPFCFNCGEFGHSEDTCTQPTYKKIVHVFGRTLEDKGHKAIFERQHLVDDVKSLCERSESQNNQNQQQESNLDKKDSVWS
;
A
#
# COMPACT_ATOMS: atom_id res chain seq x y z
N MET A 1 37.01 16.60 -1.13
CA MET A 1 36.85 17.22 -2.46
C MET A 1 36.34 16.15 -3.40
N ASN A 2 35.05 16.20 -3.77
CA ASN A 2 34.37 15.11 -4.46
C ASN A 2 34.75 15.09 -5.96
N SER A 3 35.56 14.11 -6.38
CA SER A 3 35.95 13.88 -7.78
C SER A 3 35.04 12.86 -8.49
N PHE A 4 33.76 12.77 -8.14
CA PHE A 4 32.85 11.73 -8.64
C PHE A 4 32.10 12.12 -9.94
N LEU A 5 32.32 13.32 -10.49
CA LEU A 5 31.62 13.80 -11.69
C LEU A 5 32.58 14.31 -12.78
N GLN A 6 33.67 13.60 -13.03
CA GLN A 6 34.45 13.83 -14.24
C GLN A 6 34.02 12.81 -15.29
N THR A 7 33.01 13.18 -16.06
CA THR A 7 32.67 12.51 -17.31
C THR A 7 33.68 12.93 -18.38
N SER A 8 34.27 11.96 -19.08
CA SER A 8 35.13 12.19 -20.25
C SER A 8 34.33 12.49 -21.52
N ASP A 9 33.01 12.45 -21.44
CA ASP A 9 32.11 12.73 -22.56
C ASP A 9 31.77 14.23 -22.61
N PRO A 10 32.18 14.94 -23.68
CA PRO A 10 31.95 16.38 -23.82
C PRO A 10 30.46 16.75 -23.92
N GLU A 11 29.61 15.82 -24.35
CA GLU A 11 28.16 16.02 -24.45
C GLU A 11 27.51 15.95 -23.08
N ILE A 12 27.92 14.98 -22.25
CA ILE A 12 27.45 14.86 -20.86
C ILE A 12 27.91 16.06 -20.01
N ALA A 13 29.13 16.55 -20.22
CA ALA A 13 29.62 17.77 -19.55
C ALA A 13 28.75 19.00 -19.89
N LYS A 14 28.31 19.11 -21.14
CA LYS A 14 27.42 20.19 -21.60
C LYS A 14 26.03 20.11 -20.96
N ILE A 15 25.46 18.90 -20.84
CA ILE A 15 24.17 18.66 -20.18
C ILE A 15 24.24 19.01 -18.69
N ILE A 16 25.30 18.59 -18.00
CA ILE A 16 25.50 18.89 -16.57
C ILE A 16 25.61 20.41 -16.36
N LYS A 17 26.34 21.10 -17.23
CA LYS A 17 26.49 22.56 -17.18
C LYS A 17 25.14 23.27 -17.40
N GLN A 18 24.38 22.87 -18.42
CA GLN A 18 23.03 23.42 -18.66
C GLN A 18 22.08 23.15 -17.49
N ALA A 19 22.09 21.95 -16.92
CA ALA A 19 21.24 21.60 -15.78
C ALA A 19 21.61 22.40 -14.51
N ALA A 20 22.90 22.67 -14.29
CA ALA A 20 23.37 23.52 -13.19
C ALA A 20 22.97 24.99 -13.38
N GLU A 21 23.03 25.49 -14.62
CA GLU A 21 22.57 26.84 -14.99
C GLU A 21 21.05 26.99 -14.85
N MET A 22 20.27 25.96 -15.21
CA MET A 22 18.81 25.94 -15.04
C MET A 22 18.38 25.89 -13.57
N ARG A 23 19.14 25.18 -12.70
CA ARG A 23 18.86 25.12 -11.26
C ARG A 23 18.97 26.47 -10.54
N GLN A 24 19.68 27.44 -11.12
CA GLN A 24 19.84 28.78 -10.54
C GLN A 24 18.75 29.76 -10.98
N GLN A 25 17.89 29.39 -11.92
CA GLN A 25 16.83 30.26 -12.42
C GLN A 25 15.46 29.84 -11.89
N GLN A 26 15.12 30.49 -10.77
CA GLN A 26 13.79 30.79 -10.24
C GLN A 26 13.09 29.76 -9.32
N PRO A 27 12.45 30.24 -8.23
CA PRO A 27 11.57 29.42 -7.41
C PRO A 27 10.39 28.92 -8.26
N LEU A 28 9.94 27.69 -8.03
CA LEU A 28 8.72 27.15 -8.63
C LEU A 28 7.59 28.18 -8.51
N PRO A 29 6.79 28.40 -9.57
CA PRO A 29 5.70 29.35 -9.52
C PRO A 29 4.77 28.98 -8.35
N LYS A 30 4.52 29.94 -7.46
CA LYS A 30 3.55 29.77 -6.38
C LYS A 30 2.18 29.58 -7.03
N ILE A 31 1.69 28.35 -7.02
CA ILE A 31 0.33 28.04 -7.46
C ILE A 31 -0.59 28.57 -6.37
N ASN A 32 -1.27 29.68 -6.65
CA ASN A 32 -2.28 30.23 -5.75
C ASN A 32 -3.56 29.40 -5.89
N SER A 33 -3.78 28.48 -4.95
CA SER A 33 -5.06 27.79 -4.79
C SER A 33 -5.93 28.54 -3.79
N CYS A 34 -7.17 28.84 -4.16
CA CYS A 34 -8.11 29.50 -3.29
C CYS A 34 -8.67 28.51 -2.26
N PRO A 35 -8.45 28.70 -0.96
CA PRO A 35 -8.98 27.79 0.07
C PRO A 35 -10.50 27.93 0.26
N ARG A 36 -11.14 28.97 -0.33
CA ARG A 36 -12.60 29.16 -0.27
C ARG A 36 -13.34 28.21 -1.22
N CYS A 37 -12.85 28.04 -2.44
CA CYS A 37 -13.51 27.24 -3.47
C CYS A 37 -12.68 26.05 -3.98
N GLY A 38 -11.40 25.96 -3.64
CA GLY A 38 -10.48 24.90 -4.08
C GLY A 38 -9.90 25.10 -5.49
N GLU A 39 -10.29 26.14 -6.22
CA GLU A 39 -9.79 26.42 -7.57
C GLU A 39 -8.42 27.10 -7.56
N ILE A 40 -7.63 26.87 -8.61
CA ILE A 40 -6.31 27.46 -8.81
C ILE A 40 -6.40 28.73 -9.67
N GLY A 41 -5.50 29.69 -9.45
CA GLY A 41 -5.39 30.93 -10.24
C GLY A 41 -5.84 32.19 -9.51
N HIS A 42 -6.39 32.06 -8.29
CA HIS A 42 -6.75 33.20 -7.44
C HIS A 42 -6.56 32.85 -5.95
N ILE A 43 -6.57 33.87 -5.09
CA ILE A 43 -6.52 33.73 -3.63
C ILE A 43 -7.89 34.04 -3.01
N SER A 44 -8.11 33.77 -1.72
CA SER A 44 -9.40 33.96 -1.04
C SER A 44 -10.04 35.33 -1.23
N SER A 45 -9.22 36.37 -1.41
CA SER A 45 -9.62 37.77 -1.58
C SER A 45 -10.18 38.04 -2.98
N ASP A 46 -9.70 37.34 -4.00
CA ASP A 46 -10.08 37.52 -5.41
C ASP A 46 -11.02 36.39 -5.89
N CYS A 47 -11.66 35.70 -4.95
CA CYS A 47 -12.52 34.57 -5.28
C CYS A 47 -13.80 35.06 -5.97
N PRO A 48 -14.08 34.59 -7.21
CA PRO A 48 -15.28 34.98 -7.94
C PRO A 48 -16.55 34.35 -7.35
N ASN A 49 -16.40 33.32 -6.52
CA ASN A 49 -17.51 32.62 -5.89
C ASN A 49 -18.01 33.39 -4.65
N SER A 50 -19.32 33.62 -4.59
CA SER A 50 -19.96 34.16 -3.39
C SER A 50 -19.82 33.19 -2.23
N VAL A 51 -19.73 33.72 -1.02
CA VAL A 51 -19.76 32.89 0.20
C VAL A 51 -21.19 32.35 0.35
N PRO A 52 -21.38 31.01 0.36
CA PRO A 52 -22.70 30.45 0.61
C PRO A 52 -23.21 30.86 1.99
N SER A 53 -24.52 30.98 2.14
CA SER A 53 -25.11 31.17 3.46
C SER A 53 -24.84 29.94 4.36
N ALA A 54 -24.94 30.13 5.67
CA ALA A 54 -24.82 29.01 6.61
C ALA A 54 -25.86 27.92 6.31
N ASP A 55 -27.09 28.31 5.93
CA ASP A 55 -28.17 27.39 5.59
C ASP A 55 -27.88 26.62 4.30
N GLU A 56 -27.34 27.29 3.28
CA GLU A 56 -26.92 26.64 2.03
C GLU A 56 -25.81 25.61 2.28
N MET A 57 -24.86 25.96 3.13
CA MET A 57 -23.78 25.05 3.51
C MET A 57 -24.31 23.85 4.29
N GLN A 58 -25.23 24.07 5.24
CA GLN A 58 -25.88 23.02 6.01
C GLN A 58 -26.64 22.04 5.11
N ASN A 59 -27.45 22.57 4.18
CA ASN A 59 -28.19 21.76 3.22
C ASN A 59 -27.23 20.94 2.33
N SER A 60 -26.12 21.54 1.88
CA SER A 60 -25.11 20.83 1.10
C SER A 60 -24.47 19.67 1.88
N ILE A 61 -24.16 19.88 3.16
CA ILE A 61 -23.62 18.84 4.04
C ILE A 61 -24.63 17.71 4.23
N GLU A 62 -25.89 18.02 4.51
CA GLU A 62 -26.95 17.04 4.70
C GLU A 62 -27.19 16.18 3.46
N GLU A 63 -27.22 16.79 2.27
CA GLU A 63 -27.37 16.05 1.01
C GLU A 63 -26.19 15.12 0.75
N ARG A 64 -24.97 15.54 1.08
CA ARG A 64 -23.77 14.69 0.98
C ARG A 64 -23.84 13.50 1.95
N ILE A 65 -24.30 13.72 3.18
CA ILE A 65 -24.46 12.67 4.18
C ILE A 65 -25.52 11.66 3.73
N LYS A 66 -26.70 12.12 3.30
CA LYS A 66 -27.76 11.23 2.79
C LYS A 66 -27.28 10.36 1.63
N LYS A 67 -26.54 10.95 0.69
CA LYS A 67 -25.97 10.21 -0.44
C LYS A 67 -24.93 9.18 0.01
N ALA A 68 -24.07 9.53 0.96
CA ALA A 68 -23.08 8.60 1.51
C ALA A 68 -23.76 7.42 2.22
N VAL A 69 -24.80 7.68 3.02
CA VAL A 69 -25.61 6.65 3.70
C VAL A 69 -26.31 5.74 2.69
N ALA A 70 -26.88 6.30 1.61
CA ALA A 70 -27.54 5.51 0.57
C ALA A 70 -26.58 4.63 -0.25
N LEU A 71 -25.29 5.00 -0.30
CA LEU A 71 -24.25 4.22 -0.96
C LEU A 71 -23.50 3.27 -0.02
N ALA A 72 -23.79 3.32 1.28
CA ALA A 72 -23.14 2.45 2.24
C ALA A 72 -23.58 0.99 2.00
N PRO A 73 -22.63 0.03 1.97
CA PRO A 73 -22.95 -1.39 1.91
C PRO A 73 -23.88 -1.81 3.06
N GLU A 74 -24.77 -2.76 2.82
CA GLU A 74 -25.65 -3.35 3.85
C GLU A 74 -24.88 -3.98 5.01
N THR A 75 -23.60 -4.31 4.80
CA THR A 75 -22.73 -4.86 5.84
C THR A 75 -22.26 -3.84 6.87
N TRP A 76 -22.53 -2.54 6.68
CA TRP A 76 -22.19 -1.52 7.68
C TRP A 76 -23.21 -1.54 8.80
N GLU A 77 -22.72 -1.48 10.03
CA GLU A 77 -23.51 -1.40 11.25
C GLU A 77 -23.55 0.05 11.75
N ASN A 78 -24.43 0.33 12.72
CA ASN A 78 -24.59 1.67 13.28
C ASN A 78 -24.36 1.62 14.79
N ASP A 79 -23.50 2.51 15.30
CA ASP A 79 -23.29 2.75 16.73
C ASP A 79 -23.48 4.23 17.08
N ASP A 80 -23.23 4.59 18.35
CA ASP A 80 -23.34 5.97 18.85
C ASP A 80 -22.41 6.96 18.13
N MET A 81 -21.39 6.48 17.41
CA MET A 81 -20.45 7.28 16.61
C MET A 81 -20.80 7.30 15.12
N GLY A 82 -21.72 6.45 14.68
CA GLY A 82 -22.31 6.45 13.34
C GLY A 82 -22.21 5.12 12.62
N LEU A 83 -22.21 5.19 11.29
CA LEU A 83 -22.09 4.02 10.42
C LEU A 83 -20.63 3.54 10.40
N PHE A 84 -20.41 2.26 10.68
CA PHE A 84 -19.09 1.64 10.64
C PHE A 84 -19.14 0.30 9.92
N LEU A 85 -18.02 -0.09 9.28
CA LEU A 85 -17.88 -1.42 8.72
C LEU A 85 -17.35 -2.37 9.80
N PRO A 86 -18.13 -3.37 10.26
CA PRO A 86 -17.65 -4.35 11.22
C PRO A 86 -16.48 -5.12 10.61
N SER A 87 -15.33 -5.07 11.27
CA SER A 87 -14.21 -5.94 10.92
C SER A 87 -14.60 -7.37 11.29
N HIS A 88 -14.56 -8.29 10.32
CA HIS A 88 -14.55 -9.69 10.68
C HIS A 88 -13.29 -9.92 11.50
N GLN A 89 -13.44 -10.42 12.72
CA GLN A 89 -12.29 -10.78 13.53
C GLN A 89 -11.50 -11.82 12.72
N ASN A 90 -10.31 -11.45 12.25
CA ASN A 90 -9.28 -12.42 11.90
C ASN A 90 -8.82 -13.05 13.22
N ILE A 91 -9.67 -13.90 13.80
CA ILE A 91 -9.28 -14.76 14.91
C ILE A 91 -8.30 -15.73 14.29
N ILE A 92 -7.00 -15.44 14.46
CA ILE A 92 -5.98 -16.44 14.20
C ILE A 92 -6.29 -17.60 15.14
N GLN A 93 -6.86 -18.69 14.61
CA GLN A 93 -7.19 -19.89 15.39
C GLN A 93 -5.91 -20.69 15.70
N GLU A 94 -4.83 -20.02 16.11
CA GLU A 94 -3.59 -20.68 16.44
C GLU A 94 -3.76 -21.36 17.80
N LYS A 95 -4.03 -22.66 17.77
CA LYS A 95 -4.17 -23.49 18.99
C LYS A 95 -2.84 -23.67 19.75
N ARG A 96 -1.73 -23.25 19.15
CA ARG A 96 -0.38 -23.39 19.73
C ARG A 96 -0.06 -22.17 20.59
N SER A 97 0.55 -22.44 21.72
CA SER A 97 0.97 -21.48 22.73
C SER A 97 2.49 -21.60 22.94
N TRP A 98 3.06 -20.66 23.70
CA TRP A 98 4.47 -20.71 24.13
C TRP A 98 4.85 -21.97 24.92
N LYS A 99 3.88 -22.80 25.32
CA LYS A 99 4.12 -24.09 25.98
C LYS A 99 4.37 -25.23 24.99
N ASP A 100 3.96 -25.07 23.73
CA ASP A 100 3.97 -26.13 22.72
C ASP A 100 5.31 -26.24 21.97
N GLY A 101 6.26 -25.35 22.27
CA GLY A 101 7.62 -25.40 21.75
C GLY A 101 8.24 -24.02 21.53
N PRO A 102 9.50 -23.99 21.07
CA PRO A 102 10.15 -22.73 20.72
C PRO A 102 9.43 -22.07 19.53
N PHE A 103 9.14 -20.78 19.66
CA PHE A 103 8.53 -19.94 18.62
C PHE A 103 9.63 -19.15 17.91
N CYS A 104 9.61 -19.17 16.58
CA CYS A 104 10.59 -18.46 15.77
C CYS A 104 10.15 -17.02 15.48
N PHE A 105 10.87 -16.03 15.99
CA PHE A 105 10.58 -14.61 15.73
C PHE A 105 10.89 -14.15 14.30
N ASN A 106 11.61 -14.94 13.52
CA ASN A 106 11.93 -14.61 12.13
C ASN A 106 10.79 -15.00 11.17
N CYS A 107 10.18 -16.17 11.34
CA CYS A 107 9.14 -16.66 10.42
C CYS A 107 7.75 -16.87 11.05
N GLY A 108 7.62 -16.78 12.38
CA GLY A 108 6.34 -16.95 13.07
C GLY A 108 5.90 -18.41 13.29
N GLU A 109 6.75 -19.38 12.97
CA GLU A 109 6.44 -20.81 13.14
C GLU A 109 6.94 -21.39 14.47
N PHE A 110 6.23 -22.39 14.98
CA PHE A 110 6.63 -23.15 16.17
C PHE A 110 7.55 -24.33 15.80
N GLY A 111 8.40 -24.74 16.74
CA GLY A 111 9.28 -25.91 16.65
C GLY A 111 10.77 -25.59 16.47
N HIS A 112 11.13 -24.32 16.31
CA HIS A 112 12.53 -23.88 16.17
C HIS A 112 12.74 -22.45 16.68
N SER A 113 13.98 -22.06 16.97
CA SER A 113 14.37 -20.69 17.33
C SER A 113 14.93 -19.93 16.11
N GLU A 114 15.10 -18.61 16.24
CA GLU A 114 15.66 -17.74 15.19
C GLU A 114 16.97 -18.29 14.60
N ASP A 115 17.87 -18.81 15.44
CA ASP A 115 19.18 -19.34 15.03
C ASP A 115 19.09 -20.58 14.12
N THR A 116 17.99 -21.31 14.21
CA THR A 116 17.73 -22.55 13.46
C THR A 116 16.74 -22.36 12.31
N CYS A 117 16.33 -21.12 12.05
CA CYS A 117 15.35 -20.79 11.02
C CYS A 117 15.96 -20.91 9.61
N THR A 118 15.28 -21.62 8.72
CA THR A 118 15.67 -21.76 7.31
C THR A 118 15.23 -20.56 6.46
N GLN A 119 14.32 -19.74 6.96
CA GLN A 119 13.81 -18.56 6.25
C GLN A 119 14.85 -17.42 6.27
N PRO A 120 14.93 -16.61 5.20
CA PRO A 120 15.88 -15.51 5.13
C PRO A 120 15.54 -14.43 6.17
N THR A 121 16.52 -14.07 7.01
CA THR A 121 16.38 -12.94 7.95
C THR A 121 16.17 -11.62 7.22
N TYR A 122 15.50 -10.66 7.86
CA TYR A 122 15.33 -9.30 7.34
C TYR A 122 16.63 -8.69 6.79
N LYS A 123 17.76 -8.83 7.51
CA LYS A 123 19.07 -8.34 7.06
C LYS A 123 19.52 -8.93 5.73
N LYS A 124 19.27 -10.23 5.50
CA LYS A 124 19.58 -10.90 4.23
C LYS A 124 18.68 -10.39 3.11
N ILE A 125 17.39 -10.19 3.37
CA ILE A 125 16.44 -9.64 2.41
C ILE A 125 16.86 -8.22 2.00
N VAL A 126 17.15 -7.34 2.97
CA VAL A 126 17.65 -5.99 2.70
C VAL A 126 18.99 -6.00 1.99
N HIS A 127 19.89 -6.94 2.30
CA HIS A 127 21.15 -7.05 1.58
C HIS A 127 20.97 -7.36 0.09
N VAL A 128 20.05 -8.27 -0.25
CA VAL A 128 19.77 -8.68 -1.63
C VAL A 128 18.97 -7.61 -2.38
N PHE A 129 17.90 -7.10 -1.78
CA PHE A 129 16.93 -6.23 -2.45
C PHE A 129 17.09 -4.74 -2.14
N GLY A 130 17.84 -4.37 -1.10
CA GLY A 130 17.89 -2.99 -0.59
C GLY A 130 18.34 -1.98 -1.65
N ARG A 131 19.33 -2.34 -2.48
CA ARG A 131 19.77 -1.47 -3.58
C ARG A 131 18.66 -1.24 -4.61
N THR A 132 17.92 -2.29 -4.98
CA THR A 132 16.80 -2.22 -5.92
C THR A 132 15.61 -1.45 -5.32
N LEU A 133 15.42 -1.51 -4.00
CA LEU A 133 14.37 -0.76 -3.29
C LEU A 133 14.69 0.74 -3.18
N GLU A 134 15.96 1.10 -3.03
CA GLU A 134 16.40 2.50 -2.89
C GLU A 134 16.62 3.21 -4.23
N ASP A 135 16.95 2.47 -5.29
CA ASP A 135 17.22 3.02 -6.61
C ASP A 135 15.94 3.53 -7.31
N LYS A 136 16.01 4.79 -7.74
CA LYS A 136 14.93 5.52 -8.45
C LYS A 136 15.08 5.47 -9.97
N GLY A 137 16.11 4.80 -10.49
CA GLY A 137 16.33 4.61 -11.91
C GLY A 137 15.27 3.72 -12.57
N HIS A 138 15.04 3.91 -13.87
CA HIS A 138 14.04 3.16 -14.64
C HIS A 138 14.26 1.63 -14.59
N LYS A 139 15.52 1.18 -14.58
CA LYS A 139 15.85 -0.25 -14.48
C LYS A 139 15.40 -0.85 -13.14
N ALA A 140 15.64 -0.14 -12.03
CA ALA A 140 15.23 -0.57 -10.70
C ALA A 140 13.70 -0.55 -10.52
N ILE A 141 13.00 0.39 -11.18
CA ILE A 141 11.53 0.40 -11.22
C ILE A 141 11.00 -0.85 -11.92
N PHE A 142 11.58 -1.22 -13.07
CA PHE A 142 11.17 -2.42 -13.81
C PHE A 142 11.45 -3.71 -13.02
N GLU A 143 12.61 -3.83 -12.39
CA GLU A 143 12.95 -4.98 -11.54
C GLU A 143 11.99 -5.10 -10.34
N ARG A 144 11.62 -3.98 -9.69
CA ARG A 144 10.61 -4.00 -8.62
C ARG A 144 9.25 -4.46 -9.10
N GLN A 145 8.82 -4.00 -10.27
CA GLN A 145 7.54 -4.42 -10.85
C GLN A 145 7.53 -5.93 -11.11
N HIS A 146 8.62 -6.46 -11.68
CA HIS A 146 8.74 -7.89 -11.95
C HIS A 146 8.67 -8.73 -10.66
N LEU A 147 9.35 -8.31 -9.59
CA LEU A 147 9.28 -8.97 -8.29
C LEU A 147 7.85 -8.96 -7.71
N VAL A 148 7.12 -7.85 -7.85
CA VAL A 148 5.73 -7.76 -7.40
C VAL A 148 4.83 -8.72 -8.18
N ASP A 149 5.02 -8.81 -9.50
CA ASP A 149 4.24 -9.70 -10.35
C ASP A 149 4.53 -11.18 -10.05
N ASP A 150 5.80 -11.52 -9.79
CA ASP A 150 6.20 -12.86 -9.37
C ASP A 150 5.55 -13.24 -8.02
N VAL A 151 5.57 -12.34 -7.04
CA VAL A 151 4.94 -12.57 -5.73
C VAL A 151 3.43 -12.75 -5.86
N LYS A 152 2.76 -11.91 -6.65
CA LYS A 152 1.32 -12.08 -6.94
C LYS A 152 1.03 -13.46 -7.54
N SER A 153 1.82 -13.87 -8.52
CA SER A 153 1.67 -15.19 -9.15
C SER A 153 1.87 -16.35 -8.15
N LEU A 154 2.73 -16.18 -7.15
CA LEU A 154 2.95 -17.18 -6.09
C LEU A 154 1.75 -17.25 -5.15
N CYS A 155 1.21 -16.10 -4.74
CA CYS A 155 0.00 -16.02 -3.92
C CYS A 155 -1.20 -16.66 -4.64
N GLU A 156 -1.46 -16.30 -5.89
CA GLU A 156 -2.56 -16.86 -6.70
C GLU A 156 -2.45 -18.38 -6.87
N ARG A 157 -1.23 -18.90 -7.02
CA ARG A 157 -0.96 -20.35 -7.06
C ARG A 157 -1.23 -21.01 -5.71
N SER A 158 -0.85 -20.38 -4.61
CA SER A 158 -1.09 -20.90 -3.26
C SER A 158 -2.59 -20.98 -2.93
N GLU A 159 -3.37 -19.96 -3.32
CA GLU A 159 -4.83 -19.93 -3.16
C GLU A 159 -5.51 -21.02 -4.01
N SER A 160 -5.05 -21.20 -5.24
CA SER A 160 -5.55 -22.25 -6.14
C SER A 160 -5.30 -23.66 -5.59
N GLN A 161 -4.12 -23.90 -5.00
CA GLN A 161 -3.80 -25.19 -4.35
C GLN A 161 -4.62 -25.42 -3.08
N ASN A 162 -4.84 -24.37 -2.27
CA ASN A 162 -5.64 -24.47 -1.05
C ASN A 162 -7.12 -24.80 -1.37
N ASN A 163 -7.68 -24.17 -2.41
CA ASN A 163 -9.02 -24.47 -2.90
C ASN A 163 -9.17 -25.89 -3.46
N GLN A 164 -8.15 -26.42 -4.14
CA GLN A 164 -8.14 -27.80 -4.63
C GLN A 164 -8.07 -28.82 -3.49
N ASN A 165 -7.27 -28.56 -2.45
CA ASN A 165 -7.17 -29.42 -1.28
C ASN A 165 -8.50 -29.46 -0.48
N GLN A 166 -9.16 -28.31 -0.27
CA GLN A 166 -10.47 -28.25 0.39
C GLN A 166 -11.58 -28.99 -0.41
N GLN A 167 -11.51 -28.96 -1.74
CA GLN A 167 -12.42 -29.76 -2.59
C GLN A 167 -12.12 -31.26 -2.53
N GLN A 168 -10.88 -31.69 -2.27
CA GLN A 168 -10.54 -33.11 -2.10
C GLN A 168 -10.97 -33.63 -0.73
N GLU A 169 -10.74 -32.88 0.35
CA GLU A 169 -11.18 -33.25 1.70
C GLU A 169 -12.70 -33.35 1.81
N SER A 170 -13.45 -32.38 1.25
CA SER A 170 -14.92 -32.44 1.20
C SER A 170 -15.48 -33.57 0.32
N ASN A 171 -14.69 -34.12 -0.60
CA ASN A 171 -15.06 -35.30 -1.39
C ASN A 171 -14.70 -36.62 -0.71
N LEU A 172 -13.74 -36.63 0.22
CA LEU A 172 -13.41 -37.78 1.07
C LEU A 172 -14.49 -37.97 2.16
N ASP A 173 -14.90 -36.89 2.83
CA ASP A 173 -15.99 -36.92 3.83
C ASP A 173 -17.33 -37.40 3.23
N LYS A 174 -17.60 -37.05 1.96
CA LYS A 174 -18.81 -37.52 1.25
C LYS A 174 -18.75 -39.00 0.88
N LYS A 175 -17.57 -39.60 0.72
CA LYS A 175 -17.44 -41.04 0.43
C LYS A 175 -17.63 -41.88 1.69
N ASP A 176 -17.18 -41.40 2.84
CA ASP A 176 -17.34 -42.09 4.12
C ASP A 176 -18.78 -42.05 4.65
N SER A 177 -19.56 -41.03 4.26
CA SER A 177 -21.01 -40.95 4.54
C SER A 177 -21.88 -41.89 3.67
N VAL A 178 -21.35 -42.46 2.59
CA VAL A 178 -22.13 -43.29 1.64
C VAL A 178 -22.05 -44.79 2.00
N TRP A 179 -21.16 -45.18 2.93
CA TRP A 179 -20.97 -46.57 3.37
C TRP A 179 -21.37 -46.82 4.85
N SER A 180 -22.12 -45.89 5.47
CA SER A 180 -22.72 -46.08 6.81
C SER A 180 -24.23 -46.30 6.73
#